data_AF-N4WQN9-F1
#
_entry.id   AF-N4WQN9-F1
#
_cell.length_a   1.000
_cell.length_b   1.000
_cell.length_c   1.000
_cell.angle_alpha   90.00
_cell.angle_beta   90.00
_cell.angle_gamma   90.00
#
_symmetry.space_group_name_H-M   'P 1'
#
loop_
_entity.id
_entity.type
_entity.pdbx_description
1 polymer ?
#
loop_
_entity_poly.entity_id
_entity_poly.type
_entity_poly.pdbx_seq_one_letter_code
_entity_poly.pdbx_strand_id
1 'polypeptide(L)' 'MDKISKVLFWGGIIYFIIMVFTNMESTFHLNATQYIPEGEEPEPIRIAQIISDITQPAYNGLVLIALSYITNYFSQKKLD' A
#
# COMPACT_ATOMS: atom_id res chain seq x y z
N MET A 1 -15.78 10.80 -14.79
CA MET A 1 -15.18 10.98 -13.44
C MET A 1 -15.08 12.44 -13.11
N ASP A 2 -15.85 12.85 -12.13
CA ASP A 2 -15.73 14.14 -11.46
C ASP A 2 -14.35 14.30 -10.79
N LYS A 3 -14.07 15.52 -10.32
CA LYS A 3 -12.78 15.89 -9.73
C LYS A 3 -12.44 15.02 -8.51
N ILE A 4 -13.40 14.70 -7.66
CA ILE A 4 -13.18 13.90 -6.45
C ILE A 4 -12.84 12.46 -6.84
N SER A 5 -13.59 11.87 -7.76
CA SER A 5 -13.32 10.51 -8.25
C SER A 5 -11.94 10.39 -8.89
N LYS A 6 -11.51 11.37 -9.69
CA LYS A 6 -10.15 11.35 -10.27
C LYS A 6 -9.06 11.41 -9.20
N VAL A 7 -9.25 12.23 -8.16
CA VAL A 7 -8.30 12.35 -7.04
C VAL A 7 -8.23 11.04 -6.25
N LEU A 8 -9.36 10.40 -5.97
CA LEU A 8 -9.39 9.12 -5.26
C LEU A 8 -8.70 8.01 -6.06
N PHE A 9 -8.93 7.95 -7.37
CA PHE A 9 -8.32 6.96 -8.24
C PHE A 9 -6.79 7.10 -8.31
N TRP A 10 -6.31 8.29 -8.71
CA TRP A 10 -4.87 8.54 -8.82
C TRP A 10 -4.19 8.57 -7.45
N GLY A 11 -4.88 9.07 -6.42
CA GLY A 11 -4.41 9.04 -5.05
C GLY A 11 -4.24 7.61 -4.53
N GLY A 12 -5.17 6.70 -4.85
CA GLY A 12 -5.05 5.28 -4.53
C GLY A 12 -3.84 4.61 -5.18
N ILE A 13 -3.60 4.90 -6.47
CA ILE A 13 -2.43 4.37 -7.21
C ILE A 13 -1.13 4.90 -6.62
N ILE A 14 -1.03 6.22 -6.42
CA ILE A 14 0.18 6.86 -5.90
C ILE A 14 0.47 6.38 -4.47
N TYR A 15 -0.56 6.34 -3.63
CA TYR A 15 -0.45 5.82 -2.26
C TYR A 15 0.07 4.39 -2.25
N PHE A 16 -0.50 3.52 -3.09
CA PHE A 16 -0.06 2.13 -3.20
C PHE A 16 1.43 2.03 -3.57
N ILE A 17 1.84 2.75 -4.61
CA ILE A 17 3.23 2.77 -5.07
C ILE A 17 4.17 3.22 -3.95
N ILE A 18 3.92 4.40 -3.37
CA ILE A 18 4.81 4.98 -2.34
C ILE A 18 4.94 4.02 -1.16
N MET A 19 3.82 3.52 -0.64
CA MET A 19 3.83 2.68 0.55
C MET A 19 4.49 1.32 0.32
N VAL A 20 4.31 0.69 -0.85
CA VAL A 20 5.02 -0.55 -1.19
C VAL A 20 6.53 -0.31 -1.21
N PHE A 21 6.99 0.75 -1.88
CA PHE A 21 8.43 1.06 -1.94
C PHE A 21 9.01 1.38 -0.56
N THR A 22 8.34 2.22 0.23
CA THR A 22 8.83 2.60 1.57
C THR A 22 8.91 1.41 2.52
N ASN A 23 7.91 0.51 2.54
CA ASN A 23 7.96 -0.64 3.44
C ASN A 23 8.97 -1.71 2.98
N MET A 24 9.13 -1.91 1.66
CA MET A 24 10.18 -2.77 1.13
C MET A 24 11.57 -2.26 1.51
N GLU A 25 11.83 -0.96 1.33
CA GLU A 25 13.10 -0.33 1.70
C GLU A 25 13.38 -0.47 3.20
N SER A 26 12.39 -0.21 4.05
CA SER A 26 12.51 -0.40 5.50
C SER A 26 12.85 -1.84 5.86
N THR A 27 12.20 -2.82 5.22
CA THR A 27 12.48 -4.23 5.49
C THR A 27 13.89 -4.63 5.05
N PHE A 28 14.34 -4.18 3.88
CA PHE A 28 15.71 -4.43 3.43
C PHE A 28 16.75 -3.79 4.35
N HIS A 29 16.49 -2.57 4.83
CA HIS A 29 17.36 -1.88 5.76
C HIS A 29 17.46 -2.59 7.12
N LEU A 30 16.33 -3.05 7.65
CA LEU A 30 16.28 -3.81 8.90
C LEU A 30 17.03 -5.15 8.77
N ASN A 31 16.89 -5.83 7.63
CA ASN A 31 17.63 -7.06 7.37
C ASN A 31 19.14 -6.81 7.26
N ALA A 32 19.56 -5.73 6.59
CA ALA A 32 20.98 -5.38 6.44
C ALA A 32 21.66 -4.95 7.74
N THR A 33 20.88 -4.43 8.70
CA THR A 33 21.39 -3.92 9.99
C THR A 33 21.10 -4.84 11.17
N GLN A 34 20.51 -6.02 10.92
CA GLN A 34 20.19 -6.98 11.97
C GLN A 34 21.47 -7.46 12.65
N TYR A 35 21.57 -7.20 13.96
CA TYR A 35 22.61 -7.78 14.79
C TYR A 35 22.33 -9.27 15.02
N ILE A 36 23.31 -10.12 14.76
CA ILE A 36 23.24 -11.56 14.99
C ILE A 36 24.25 -11.87 16.12
N PRO A 37 23.78 -12.32 17.30
CA PRO A 37 24.66 -12.78 18.36
C PRO A 37 25.56 -13.93 17.89
N GLU A 38 26.80 -14.02 18.41
CA GLU A 38 27.70 -15.12 18.06
C GLU A 38 27.09 -16.48 18.40
N GLY A 39 26.93 -17.32 17.38
CA GLY A 39 26.37 -18.68 17.51
C GLY A 39 24.86 -18.79 17.27
N GLU A 40 24.17 -17.68 17.00
CA GLU A 40 22.76 -17.70 16.59
C GLU A 40 22.61 -17.63 15.05
N GLU A 41 21.56 -18.26 14.53
CA GLU A 41 21.16 -18.06 13.14
C GLU A 41 20.35 -16.76 13.01
N PRO A 42 20.48 -16.02 11.90
CA PRO A 42 19.63 -14.86 11.67
C PRO A 42 18.15 -15.26 11.77
N GLU A 43 17.35 -14.50 12.53
CA GLU A 43 15.89 -14.66 12.49
C GLU A 43 15.47 -14.64 11.00
N PRO A 44 14.75 -15.67 10.53
CA PRO A 44 14.35 -15.71 9.13
C PRO A 44 13.60 -14.44 8.82
N ILE A 45 13.93 -13.83 7.67
CA ILE A 45 13.20 -12.71 7.07
C ILE A 45 11.73 -12.94 7.39
N ARG A 46 11.10 -12.01 8.11
CA ARG A 46 9.69 -12.15 8.49
C ARG A 46 8.87 -12.02 7.20
N ILE A 47 8.78 -13.10 6.42
CA ILE A 47 8.09 -13.14 5.13
C ILE A 47 6.63 -12.70 5.34
N ALA A 48 6.05 -13.05 6.49
CA ALA A 48 4.74 -12.57 6.91
C ALA A 48 4.67 -11.03 7.06
N GLN A 49 5.73 -10.38 7.54
CA GLN A 49 5.81 -8.92 7.60
C GLN A 49 5.97 -8.31 6.22
N ILE A 50 6.83 -8.84 5.34
CA ILE A 50 6.93 -8.36 3.95
C ILE A 50 5.58 -8.46 3.23
N ILE A 51 4.88 -9.58 3.42
CA ILE A 51 3.55 -9.77 2.85
C ILE A 51 2.58 -8.73 3.44
N SER A 52 2.56 -8.51 4.76
CA SER A 52 1.72 -7.49 5.40
C SER A 52 2.02 -6.08 4.89
N ASP A 53 3.30 -5.77 4.74
CA ASP A 53 3.84 -4.48 4.29
C ASP A 53 3.47 -4.15 2.84
N ILE A 54 3.16 -5.15 2.03
CA ILE A 54 2.66 -4.99 0.67
C ILE A 54 1.12 -5.05 0.65
N THR A 55 0.53 -5.97 1.40
CA THR A 55 -0.91 -6.26 1.37
C THR A 55 -1.72 -5.11 1.99
N GLN A 56 -1.23 -4.51 3.08
CA GLN A 56 -1.94 -3.42 3.74
C GLN A 56 -2.02 -2.17 2.86
N PRO A 57 -0.92 -1.71 2.22
CA PRO A 57 -1.01 -0.65 1.21
C PRO A 57 -1.84 -1.02 -0.01
N ALA A 58 -1.76 -2.27 -0.48
CA ALA A 58 -2.59 -2.76 -1.60
C ALA A 58 -4.07 -2.61 -1.29
N TYR A 59 -4.49 -3.07 -0.11
CA TYR A 59 -5.86 -2.99 0.36
C TYR A 59 -6.33 -1.53 0.40
N ASN A 60 -5.57 -0.64 1.04
CA ASN A 60 -5.92 0.77 1.14
C ASN A 60 -6.00 1.46 -0.23
N GLY A 61 -5.05 1.17 -1.14
CA GLY A 61 -5.07 1.67 -2.52
C GLY A 61 -6.30 1.19 -3.29
N LEU A 62 -6.65 -0.09 -3.17
CA LEU A 62 -7.85 -0.67 -3.77
C LEU A 62 -9.13 -0.07 -3.21
N VAL A 63 -9.19 0.22 -1.90
CA VAL A 63 -10.32 0.92 -1.28
C VAL A 63 -10.49 2.31 -1.87
N LEU A 64 -9.41 3.07 -2.04
CA LEU A 64 -9.45 4.40 -2.66
C LEU A 64 -9.92 4.33 -4.12
N ILE A 65 -9.46 3.33 -4.87
CA ILE A 65 -9.91 3.08 -6.24
C ILE A 65 -11.39 2.70 -6.25
N ALA A 66 -11.85 1.80 -5.37
CA ALA A 66 -13.26 1.41 -5.28
C ALA A 66 -14.16 2.61 -4.93
N LEU A 67 -13.74 3.45 -3.98
CA LEU A 67 -14.42 4.69 -3.64
C LEU A 67 -14.52 5.63 -4.84
N SER A 68 -13.50 5.69 -5.70
CA SER A 68 -13.54 6.51 -6.92
C SER A 68 -14.65 6.10 -7.89
N TYR A 69 -14.94 4.81 -8.01
CA TYR A 69 -16.02 4.31 -8.86
C TYR A 69 -17.38 4.60 -8.23
N ILE A 70 -17.50 4.42 -6.92
CA ILE A 70 -18.72 4.73 -6.16
C ILE A 70 -19.06 6.22 -6.28
N THR A 71 -18.09 7.11 -6.01
CA THR A 71 -18.31 8.55 -6.10
C THR A 71 -18.66 8.98 -7.52
N ASN A 72 -18.02 8.40 -8.53
CA ASN A 72 -18.32 8.71 -9.92
C ASN A 72 -19.74 8.27 -10.30
N TYR A 73 -20.19 7.10 -9.85
CA TYR A 73 -21.55 6.60 -10.08
C TYR A 73 -22.61 7.53 -9.48
N PHE A 74 -22.47 7.90 -8.21
CA PHE A 74 -23.42 8.80 -7.55
C PHE A 74 -23.37 10.23 -8.10
N SER A 75 -22.19 10.71 -8.54
CA SER A 75 -22.07 12.02 -9.17
C SER A 75 -22.79 12.08 -10.52
N GLN A 76 -22.79 10.98 -11.29
CA GLN A 76 -23.50 10.92 -12.57
C GLN A 76 -25.02 10.85 -12.34
N LYS A 77 -25.48 10.04 -11.38
CA LYS A 77 -26.90 9.93 -11.02
C LYS A 77 -27.53 11.25 -10.54
N LYS A 78 -26.74 12.19 -10.02
CA LYS A 78 -27.22 13.50 -9.57
C LYS A 78 -27.43 14.49 -10.73
N LEU A 79 -26.92 14.18 -11.92
CA LEU A 79 -27.03 14.99 -13.13
C LEU A 79 -28.17 14.54 -14.05
N ASP A 80 -28.75 13.36 -13.80
CA ASP A 80 -29.95 12.80 -14.45
C ASP A 80 -31.22 13.09 -13.62
#